data_AF-A0A6G3Y0D6-F1
#
_entry.id   AF-A0A6G3Y0D6-F1
#
_cell.length_a   1.000
_cell.length_b   1.000
_cell.length_c   1.000
_cell.angle_alpha   90.00
_cell.angle_beta   90.00
_cell.angle_gamma   90.00
#
_symmetry.space_group_name_H-M   'P 1'
#
loop_
_entity.id
_entity.type
_entity.pdbx_description
1 polymer ?
#
loop_
_entity_poly.entity_id
_entity_poly.type
_entity_poly.pdbx_seq_one_letter_code
_entity_poly.pdbx_strand_id
1 'polypeptide(L)' 'MSAPHNTPQVPRAPKVTEREARRVAEAAREQDWRKPSFARELFLGRFRLDLIHPHPLPPPDDIRRGEEFL' A
#
# COMPACT_ATOMS: atom_id res chain seq x y z
N MET A 1 44.39 -28.79 0.57
CA MET A 1 43.52 -28.63 1.74
C MET A 1 42.34 -27.77 1.32
N SER A 2 41.22 -28.37 0.94
CA SER A 2 40.00 -27.62 0.56
C SER A 2 39.12 -27.48 1.80
N ALA A 3 38.92 -26.25 2.26
CA ALA A 3 37.98 -25.96 3.33
C ALA A 3 36.54 -25.98 2.79
N PRO A 4 35.55 -26.55 3.49
CA PRO A 4 34.17 -26.51 3.05
C PRO A 4 33.56 -25.13 3.31
N HIS A 5 33.00 -24.54 2.26
CA HIS A 5 32.18 -23.34 2.31
C HIS A 5 30.84 -23.67 3.00
N ASN A 6 30.62 -23.12 4.19
CA ASN A 6 29.34 -23.17 4.89
C ASN A 6 28.50 -21.96 4.46
N THR A 7 27.55 -22.16 3.55
CA THR A 7 26.63 -21.09 3.11
C THR A 7 25.52 -20.93 4.15
N PRO A 8 25.24 -19.72 4.67
CA PRO A 8 24.13 -19.50 5.59
C PRO A 8 22.80 -19.81 4.90
N GLN A 9 22.04 -20.75 5.46
CA GLN A 9 20.74 -21.15 4.96
C GLN A 9 19.74 -20.01 5.23
N VAL A 10 19.35 -19.29 4.18
CA VAL A 10 18.32 -18.24 4.28
C VAL A 10 16.98 -18.94 4.59
N PRO A 11 16.27 -18.58 5.67
CA PRO A 11 15.00 -19.23 6.01
C PRO A 11 14.00 -19.02 4.87
N ARG A 12 13.48 -20.11 4.34
CA ARG A 12 12.51 -20.10 3.24
C ARG A 12 11.20 -19.53 3.77
N ALA A 13 10.73 -18.41 3.21
CA ALA A 13 9.44 -17.84 3.57
C ALA A 13 8.33 -18.90 3.37
N PRO A 14 7.36 -19.00 4.31
CA PRO A 14 6.26 -19.94 4.17
C PRO A 14 5.45 -19.65 2.91
N LYS A 15 5.02 -20.71 2.20
CA LYS A 15 4.16 -20.58 1.02
C LYS A 15 2.75 -20.21 1.46
N VAL A 16 2.32 -18.97 1.18
CA VAL A 16 0.95 -18.49 1.45
C VAL A 16 0.00 -19.02 0.37
N THR A 17 -1.16 -19.53 0.78
CA THR A 17 -2.21 -19.97 -0.15
C THR A 17 -3.10 -18.80 -0.59
N GLU A 18 -3.75 -18.93 -1.75
CA GLU A 18 -4.73 -17.94 -2.23
C GLU A 18 -5.82 -17.62 -1.20
N ARG A 19 -6.31 -18.65 -0.50
CA ARG A 19 -7.35 -18.51 0.53
C ARG A 19 -6.86 -17.70 1.73
N GLU A 20 -5.62 -17.92 2.17
CA GLU A 20 -5.01 -17.15 3.25
C GLU A 20 -4.79 -15.70 2.82
N ALA A 21 -4.26 -15.47 1.61
CA ALA A 21 -4.06 -14.14 1.06
C ALA A 21 -5.37 -13.35 0.97
N ARG A 22 -6.44 -13.96 0.44
CA ARG A 22 -7.77 -13.34 0.36
C ARG A 22 -8.35 -13.02 1.72
N ARG A 23 -8.25 -13.93 2.68
CA ARG A 23 -8.72 -13.68 4.06
C ARG A 23 -8.02 -12.47 4.68
N VAL A 24 -6.70 -12.37 4.52
CA VAL A 24 -5.92 -11.24 5.04
C VAL A 24 -6.34 -9.94 4.36
N ALA A 25 -6.48 -9.94 3.04
CA ALA A 25 -6.92 -8.76 2.29
C ALA A 25 -8.34 -8.30 2.70
N GLU A 26 -9.28 -9.22 2.85
CA GLU A 26 -10.64 -8.93 3.29
C GLU A 26 -10.68 -8.44 4.74
N ALA A 27 -9.91 -9.05 5.64
CA ALA A 27 -9.82 -8.62 7.04
C ALA A 27 -9.20 -7.23 7.22
N ALA A 28 -8.27 -6.85 6.34
CA ALA A 28 -7.66 -5.52 6.32
C ALA A 28 -8.55 -4.44 5.71
N ARG A 29 -9.68 -4.83 5.08
CA ARG A 29 -10.59 -3.88 4.45
C ARG A 29 -11.32 -3.08 5.52
N GLU A 30 -11.26 -1.75 5.40
CA GLU A 30 -12.07 -0.85 6.21
C GLU A 30 -13.56 -1.21 6.02
N GLN A 31 -14.29 -1.38 7.13
CA GLN A 31 -15.70 -1.80 7.09
C GLN A 31 -16.63 -0.59 7.01
N ASP A 32 -16.27 0.50 7.69
CA ASP A 32 -17.07 1.71 7.80
C ASP A 32 -16.33 2.92 7.22
N TRP A 33 -16.73 3.36 6.02
CA TRP A 33 -16.28 4.65 5.50
C TRP A 33 -17.14 5.79 6.05
N ARG A 34 -16.62 6.49 7.06
CA ARG A 34 -17.30 7.64 7.68
C ARG A 34 -16.98 8.99 7.05
N LYS A 35 -15.86 9.07 6.32
CA LYS A 35 -15.44 10.33 5.69
C LYS A 35 -16.13 10.53 4.34
N PRO A 36 -16.41 11.78 3.93
CA PRO A 36 -16.80 12.08 2.56
C PRO A 36 -15.79 11.50 1.57
N SER A 37 -16.27 10.84 0.51
CA SER A 37 -15.43 10.19 -0.50
C SER A 37 -15.76 10.75 -1.88
N PHE A 38 -14.77 11.34 -2.55
CA PHE A 38 -14.92 11.88 -3.91
C PHE A 38 -15.50 10.84 -4.88
N ALA A 39 -14.91 9.63 -4.91
CA ALA A 39 -15.36 8.57 -5.79
C ALA A 39 -16.81 8.16 -5.50
N ARG A 40 -17.17 7.97 -4.23
CA ARG A 40 -18.55 7.62 -3.83
C ARG A 40 -19.55 8.68 -4.27
N GLU A 41 -19.25 9.95 -4.03
CA GLU A 41 -20.14 11.06 -4.38
C GLU A 41 -20.32 11.16 -5.91
N LEU A 42 -19.24 10.97 -6.68
CA LEU A 42 -19.28 10.93 -8.14
C LEU A 42 -20.19 9.80 -8.66
N PHE A 43 -20.05 8.58 -8.14
CA PHE A 43 -20.92 7.45 -8.51
C PHE A 43 -22.40 7.69 -8.17
N LEU A 44 -22.68 8.53 -7.17
CA LEU A 44 -24.03 8.95 -6.78
C LEU A 44 -24.51 10.22 -7.50
N GLY A 45 -23.78 10.69 -8.52
CA GLY A 45 -24.15 11.85 -9.35
C GLY A 45 -23.87 13.21 -8.70
N ARG A 46 -23.12 13.26 -7.59
CA ARG A 46 -22.76 14.50 -6.89
C ARG A 46 -21.29 14.82 -7.13
N PHE A 47 -21.03 15.85 -7.93
CA PHE A 47 -19.67 16.29 -8.22
C PHE A 47 -19.11 17.17 -7.10
N ARG A 48 -18.21 16.60 -6.28
CA ARG A 48 -17.61 17.25 -5.09
C ARG A 48 -16.10 17.47 -5.25
N LEU A 49 -15.71 18.39 -6.13
CA LEU A 49 -14.31 18.65 -6.50
C LEU A 49 -13.43 19.06 -5.30
N ASP A 50 -14.04 19.68 -4.29
CA ASP A 50 -13.42 20.10 -3.03
C ASP A 50 -12.80 18.95 -2.23
N LEU A 51 -13.21 17.71 -2.48
CA LEU A 51 -12.67 16.53 -1.78
C LEU A 51 -11.30 16.07 -2.28
N ILE A 52 -10.81 16.59 -3.42
CA ILE A 52 -9.55 16.17 -4.03
C ILE A 52 -8.71 17.33 -4.60
N HIS A 53 -9.30 18.52 -4.76
CA HIS A 53 -8.59 19.70 -5.26
C HIS A 53 -8.63 20.90 -4.31
N PRO A 54 -7.54 21.71 -4.27
CA PRO A 54 -6.28 21.49 -4.99
C PRO A 54 -5.49 20.31 -4.41
N HIS A 55 -4.62 19.72 -5.22
CA HIS A 55 -3.73 18.66 -4.73
C HIS A 55 -2.76 19.26 -3.70
N PRO A 56 -2.56 18.63 -2.53
CA PRO A 56 -1.59 19.11 -1.56
C PRO A 56 -0.18 19.03 -2.14
N LEU A 57 0.58 20.14 -2.02
CA LEU A 57 1.99 20.12 -2.37
C LEU A 57 2.77 19.48 -1.21
N PRO A 58 3.55 18.41 -1.47
CA PRO A 58 4.37 17.80 -0.44
C PRO A 58 5.49 18.78 -0.02
N PRO A 59 5.94 18.72 1.25
CA PRO A 59 7.13 19.44 1.71
C PRO A 59 8.37 19.09 0.88
N PRO A 60 9.34 20.02 0.70
CA PRO A 60 10.56 19.77 -0.07
C PRO A 60 11.34 18.50 0.36
N ASP A 61 11.39 18.22 1.66
CA ASP A 61 12.06 17.03 2.18
C ASP A 61 11.38 15.71 1.77
N ASP A 62 10.04 15.71 1.68
CA ASP A 62 9.29 14.54 1.26
C ASP A 62 9.50 14.26 -0.24
N ILE A 63 9.59 15.32 -1.05
CA ILE A 63 9.94 15.24 -2.48
C ILE A 63 11.33 14.62 -2.65
N ARG A 64 12.34 15.19 -1.99
CA ARG A 64 13.73 14.73 -2.09
C ARG A 64 13.88 13.26 -1.70
N ARG A 65 13.26 12.84 -0.58
CA ARG A 65 13.27 11.43 -0.18
C ARG A 65 12.61 10.54 -1.23
N GLY A 66 11.51 10.97 -1.84
CA GLY A 66 10.84 10.19 -2.89
C GLY A 66 11.71 10.01 -4.13
N GLU A 67 12.43 11.06 -4.55
CA GLU A 67 13.35 11.02 -5.69
C GLU A 67 14.55 10.09 -5.47
N GLU A 68 15.01 9.90 -4.23
CA GLU A 68 16.10 8.96 -3.90
C GLU A 68 15.74 7.47 -4.17
N PHE A 69 14.46 7.13 -4.33
CA PHE A 69 13.98 5.76 -4.57
C PHE A 69 13.46 5.50 -6.00
N LEU A 70 13.51 6.48 -6.91
CA LEU A 70 13.09 6.36 -8.33
C LEU A 70 14.30 6.14 -9.25
#